data_AF-A0A813JZ80-F1
#
_entry.id   AF-A0A813JZ80-F1
#
_cell.length_a   1.000
_cell.length_b   1.000
_cell.length_c   1.000
_cell.angle_alpha   90.00
_cell.angle_beta   90.00
_cell.angle_gamma   90.00
#
_symmetry.space_group_name_H-M   'P 1'
#
loop_
_entity.id
_entity.type
_entity.pdbx_description
1 polymer ?
#
loop_
_entity_poly.entity_id
_entity_poly.type
_entity_poly.pdbx_seq_one_letter_code
_entity_poly.pdbx_strand_id
1 'polypeptide(L)'
;MAGPSAAELNTLNNLVSIYDWAGFDGELLSALASALGVPTKIRDVVFVNRFTCDLTVGALTLPGAAATDPRVPVPPVQQGRVEVVRLVCLLRCGMPVDTLGAPSTASASEAGGAASGSGAQPGAMDPGSLGVLLGSPHGVLL
;
A
#
# COMPACT_ATOMS: atom_id res chain seq x y z
N MET A 1 -18.39 -14.02 -5.65
CA MET A 1 -18.88 -12.78 -6.28
C MET A 1 -18.26 -12.70 -7.66
N ALA A 2 -19.04 -12.54 -8.72
CA ALA A 2 -18.49 -12.21 -10.04
C ALA A 2 -18.12 -10.72 -10.04
N GLY A 3 -16.92 -10.36 -10.49
CA GLY A 3 -16.53 -8.96 -10.68
C GLY A 3 -17.31 -8.32 -11.84
N PRO A 4 -17.17 -7.00 -12.07
CA PRO A 4 -17.81 -6.34 -13.20
C PRO A 4 -17.33 -6.95 -14.52
N SER A 5 -18.24 -7.14 -15.47
CA SER A 5 -17.88 -7.46 -16.85
C SER A 5 -17.09 -6.32 -17.51
N ALA A 6 -16.39 -6.62 -18.60
CA ALA A 6 -15.66 -5.59 -19.36
C ALA A 6 -16.59 -4.47 -19.88
N ALA A 7 -17.82 -4.82 -20.28
CA ALA A 7 -18.81 -3.85 -20.73
C ALA A 7 -19.26 -2.94 -19.57
N GLU A 8 -19.55 -3.50 -18.40
CA GLU A 8 -19.89 -2.72 -17.20
C GLU A 8 -18.74 -1.80 -16.79
N LEU A 9 -17.52 -2.33 -16.75
CA LEU A 9 -16.32 -1.58 -16.38
C LEU A 9 -16.13 -0.32 -17.27
N ASN A 10 -16.43 -0.41 -18.57
CA ASN A 10 -16.38 0.74 -19.48
C ASN A 10 -17.41 1.83 -19.17
N THR A 11 -18.48 1.52 -18.46
CA THR A 11 -19.50 2.50 -18.05
C THR A 11 -19.14 3.19 -16.73
N LEU A 12 -18.32 2.55 -15.90
CA LEU A 12 -17.90 3.01 -14.57
C LEU A 12 -16.75 4.03 -14.66
N ASN A 13 -17.07 5.25 -15.08
CA ASN A 13 -16.07 6.30 -15.41
C ASN A 13 -15.81 7.33 -14.31
N ASN A 14 -16.54 7.27 -13.20
CA ASN A 14 -16.37 8.16 -12.06
C ASN A 14 -16.74 7.41 -10.76
N LEU A 15 -16.34 7.96 -9.61
CA LEU A 15 -16.58 7.33 -8.32
C LEU A 15 -18.07 7.16 -8.00
N VAL A 16 -18.92 8.14 -8.37
CA VAL A 16 -20.37 8.07 -8.11
C VAL A 16 -20.99 6.84 -8.79
N SER A 17 -20.67 6.61 -10.07
CA SER A 17 -21.15 5.43 -10.80
C SER A 17 -20.64 4.11 -10.21
N ILE A 18 -19.41 4.09 -9.67
CA ILE A 18 -18.84 2.90 -9.01
C ILE A 18 -19.57 2.61 -7.69
N TYR A 19 -19.83 3.63 -6.87
CA TYR A 19 -20.55 3.49 -5.61
C TYR A 19 -21.98 3.00 -5.82
N ASP A 20 -22.68 3.59 -6.82
CA ASP A 20 -24.03 3.18 -7.19
C ASP A 20 -24.07 1.72 -7.65
N TRP A 21 -23.16 1.33 -8.54
CA TRP A 21 -23.04 -0.06 -9.01
C TRP A 21 -22.72 -1.05 -7.87
N ALA A 22 -21.88 -0.65 -6.90
CA ALA A 22 -21.56 -1.45 -5.73
C ALA A 22 -22.70 -1.51 -4.68
N GLY A 23 -23.79 -0.75 -4.88
CA GLY A 23 -24.93 -0.68 -3.98
C GLY A 23 -24.63 0.03 -2.67
N PHE A 24 -23.83 1.10 -2.71
CA PHE A 24 -23.61 1.94 -1.53
C PHE A 24 -24.88 2.71 -1.17
N ASP A 25 -25.19 2.75 0.12
CA ASP A 25 -26.13 3.72 0.67
C ASP A 25 -25.39 5.03 1.02
N GLY A 26 -26.15 6.10 1.25
CA GLY A 26 -25.60 7.44 1.51
C GLY A 26 -24.76 7.51 2.79
N GLU A 27 -25.09 6.73 3.80
CA GLU A 27 -24.37 6.71 5.09
C GLU A 27 -23.01 6.04 4.95
N LEU A 28 -22.97 4.86 4.32
CA LEU A 28 -21.73 4.15 4.03
C LEU A 28 -20.82 4.96 3.12
N LEU A 29 -21.39 5.61 2.10
CA LEU A 29 -20.64 6.49 1.21
C LEU A 29 -20.05 7.67 1.96
N SER A 30 -20.83 8.34 2.81
CA SER A 30 -20.37 9.50 3.58
C SER A 30 -19.27 9.10 4.57
N ALA A 31 -19.45 7.98 5.28
CA ALA A 31 -18.46 7.44 6.20
C ALA A 31 -17.15 7.08 5.50
N LEU A 32 -17.21 6.33 4.38
CA LEU A 32 -16.03 5.96 3.61
C LEU A 32 -15.33 7.19 3.01
N ALA A 33 -16.09 8.11 2.40
CA ALA A 33 -15.53 9.32 1.80
C ALA A 33 -14.82 10.15 2.87
N SER A 34 -15.44 10.37 4.03
CA SER A 34 -14.80 11.10 5.14
C SER A 34 -13.53 10.40 5.62
N ALA A 35 -13.54 9.06 5.72
CA ALA A 35 -12.40 8.31 6.24
C ALA A 35 -11.21 8.25 5.26
N LEU A 36 -11.47 8.35 3.95
CA LEU A 36 -10.46 8.40 2.89
C LEU A 36 -10.02 9.83 2.53
N GLY A 37 -10.53 10.87 3.20
CA GLY A 37 -10.17 12.26 2.92
C GLY A 37 -10.87 12.86 1.69
N VAL A 38 -12.10 12.42 1.41
CA VAL A 38 -12.99 12.90 0.35
C VAL A 38 -12.39 12.75 -1.06
N PRO A 39 -12.13 11.51 -1.50
CA PRO A 39 -11.59 11.25 -2.84
C PRO A 39 -12.52 11.78 -3.93
N THR A 40 -11.95 12.43 -4.94
CA THR A 40 -12.72 13.01 -6.06
C THR A 40 -12.50 12.26 -7.37
N LYS A 41 -11.41 11.49 -7.45
CA LYS A 41 -11.00 10.72 -8.62
C LYS A 41 -10.81 9.26 -8.25
N ILE A 42 -11.04 8.37 -9.23
CA ILE A 42 -10.78 6.93 -9.11
C ILE A 42 -9.34 6.66 -8.63
N ARG A 43 -8.39 7.44 -9.16
CA ARG A 43 -6.96 7.32 -8.84
C ARG A 43 -6.65 7.62 -7.37
N ASP A 44 -7.43 8.49 -6.71
CA ASP A 44 -7.23 8.83 -5.31
C ASP A 44 -7.43 7.58 -4.42
N VAL A 45 -8.42 6.75 -4.76
CA VAL A 45 -8.70 5.48 -4.06
C VAL A 45 -7.61 4.44 -4.32
N VAL A 46 -7.12 4.36 -5.56
CA VAL A 46 -6.12 3.34 -5.97
C VAL A 46 -4.78 3.53 -5.29
N PHE A 47 -4.38 4.77 -4.98
CA PHE A 47 -3.11 5.05 -4.31
C PHE A 47 -3.16 4.91 -2.79
N VAL A 48 -4.33 4.68 -2.21
CA VAL A 48 -4.41 4.24 -0.82
C VAL A 48 -3.86 2.82 -0.75
N ASN A 49 -2.75 2.66 -0.04
CA ASN A 49 -2.13 1.35 0.11
C ASN A 49 -3.09 0.36 0.80
N ARG A 50 -2.87 -0.93 0.56
CA ARG A 50 -3.76 -1.98 1.06
C ARG A 50 -3.94 -1.94 2.58
N PHE A 51 -2.85 -1.85 3.32
CA PHE A 51 -2.85 -1.86 4.77
C PHE A 51 -3.63 -0.67 5.37
N THR A 52 -3.43 0.54 4.85
CA THR A 52 -4.18 1.73 5.24
C THR A 52 -5.66 1.57 4.91
N CYS A 53 -5.98 1.03 3.74
CA CYS A 53 -7.37 0.77 3.38
C CYS A 53 -8.04 -0.22 4.34
N ASP A 54 -7.40 -1.35 4.64
CA ASP A 54 -7.93 -2.36 5.56
C ASP A 54 -8.15 -1.77 6.97
N LEU A 55 -7.20 -0.97 7.48
CA LEU A 55 -7.35 -0.27 8.76
C LEU A 55 -8.50 0.75 8.73
N THR A 56 -8.59 1.54 7.65
CA THR A 56 -9.67 2.51 7.48
C THR A 56 -11.02 1.81 7.48
N VAL A 57 -11.19 0.75 6.69
CA VAL A 57 -12.44 -0.03 6.60
C VAL A 57 -12.76 -0.71 7.93
N GLY A 58 -11.77 -1.28 8.61
CA GLY A 58 -11.94 -1.90 9.92
C GLY A 58 -12.36 -0.92 11.03
N ALA A 59 -11.99 0.35 10.90
CA ALA A 59 -12.36 1.42 11.83
C ALA A 59 -13.66 2.16 11.45
N LEU A 60 -14.28 1.86 10.30
CA LEU A 60 -15.50 2.52 9.87
C LEU A 60 -16.66 2.21 10.83
N THR A 61 -17.42 3.24 11.15
CA THR A 61 -18.65 3.12 11.93
C THR A 61 -19.79 3.92 11.30
N LEU A 62 -20.99 3.34 11.31
CA LEU A 62 -22.21 3.94 10.81
C LEU A 62 -23.07 4.46 11.95
N PRO A 63 -23.97 5.42 11.70
CA PRO A 63 -24.98 5.79 12.70
C PRO A 63 -25.76 4.56 13.18
N GLY A 64 -26.13 4.55 14.46
CA GLY A 64 -27.07 3.58 14.99
C GLY A 64 -28.48 3.79 14.44
N ALA A 65 -29.42 2.92 14.81
CA ALA A 65 -30.77 2.95 14.26
C ALA A 65 -31.53 4.25 14.61
N ALA A 66 -31.31 4.78 15.81
CA ALA A 66 -31.76 6.09 16.23
C ALA A 66 -30.59 7.09 16.27
N ALA A 67 -30.90 8.39 16.15
CA ALA A 67 -29.91 9.46 16.19
C ALA A 67 -29.11 9.52 17.52
N THR A 68 -29.68 9.00 18.60
CA THR A 68 -29.04 8.93 19.93
C THR A 68 -28.25 7.65 20.15
N ASP A 69 -28.39 6.66 19.26
CA ASP A 69 -27.70 5.39 19.41
C ASP A 69 -26.20 5.56 19.14
N PRO A 70 -25.34 4.76 19.81
CA PRO A 70 -23.93 4.75 19.50
C PRO A 70 -23.69 4.36 18.04
N ARG A 71 -22.61 4.87 17.45
CA ARG A 71 -22.19 4.41 16.12
C ARG A 71 -21.82 2.92 16.19
N VAL A 72 -22.24 2.18 15.17
CA VAL A 72 -22.03 0.73 15.08
C VAL A 72 -20.96 0.40 14.04
N PRO A 73 -20.15 -0.67 14.24
CA PRO A 73 -19.23 -1.13 13.21
C PRO A 73 -19.97 -1.47 11.90
N VAL A 74 -19.31 -1.22 10.77
CA VAL A 74 -19.86 -1.59 9.45
C VAL A 74 -20.09 -3.12 9.38
N PRO A 75 -21.31 -3.59 9.02
CA PRO A 75 -21.58 -5.00 8.82
C PRO A 75 -20.68 -5.65 7.75
N PRO A 76 -20.38 -6.96 7.85
CA PRO A 76 -19.47 -7.64 6.92
C PRO A 76 -19.86 -7.53 5.44
N VAL A 77 -21.15 -7.52 5.13
CA VAL A 77 -21.64 -7.36 3.75
C VAL A 77 -21.26 -5.99 3.18
N GLN A 78 -21.35 -4.93 3.98
CA GLN A 78 -20.98 -3.58 3.56
C GLN A 78 -19.46 -3.42 3.48
N GLN A 79 -18.67 -4.07 4.34
CA GLN A 79 -17.22 -4.15 4.18
C GLN A 79 -16.85 -4.79 2.84
N GLY A 80 -17.53 -5.88 2.46
CA GLY A 80 -17.36 -6.51 1.15
C GLY A 80 -17.67 -5.56 -0.02
N ARG A 81 -18.65 -4.66 0.12
CA ARG A 81 -18.92 -3.62 -0.90
C ARG A 81 -17.76 -2.63 -1.03
N VAL A 82 -17.13 -2.24 0.07
CA VAL A 82 -15.94 -1.37 0.03
C VAL A 82 -14.78 -2.03 -0.71
N GLU A 83 -14.53 -3.32 -0.45
CA GLU A 83 -13.52 -4.10 -1.17
C GLU A 83 -13.81 -4.16 -2.68
N VAL A 84 -15.07 -4.39 -3.05
CA VAL A 84 -15.51 -4.40 -4.44
C VAL A 84 -15.26 -3.05 -5.12
N VAL A 85 -15.56 -1.93 -4.46
CA VAL A 85 -15.27 -0.58 -4.99
C VAL A 85 -13.78 -0.44 -5.29
N ARG A 86 -12.91 -0.83 -4.35
CA ARG A 86 -11.46 -0.74 -4.54
C ARG A 86 -10.98 -1.60 -5.70
N LEU A 87 -11.52 -2.82 -5.85
CA LEU A 87 -11.24 -3.70 -6.97
C LEU A 87 -11.66 -3.08 -8.31
N VAL A 88 -12.85 -2.49 -8.39
CA VAL A 88 -13.30 -1.78 -9.60
C VAL A 88 -12.38 -0.60 -9.91
N CYS A 89 -11.99 0.19 -8.92
CA CYS A 89 -11.05 1.30 -9.10
C CYS A 89 -9.69 0.83 -9.65
N LEU A 90 -9.14 -0.27 -9.12
CA LEU A 90 -7.90 -0.88 -9.61
C LEU A 90 -8.03 -1.33 -11.07
N LEU A 91 -9.09 -2.07 -11.39
CA LEU A 91 -9.38 -2.51 -12.75
C LEU A 91 -9.53 -1.32 -13.72
N ARG A 92 -10.21 -0.25 -13.30
CA ARG A 92 -10.35 0.97 -14.12
C ARG A 92 -9.02 1.67 -14.37
N CYS A 93 -8.10 1.61 -13.44
CA CYS A 93 -6.75 2.15 -13.60
C CYS A 93 -5.77 1.19 -14.29
N GLY A 94 -6.21 -0.02 -14.68
CA GLY A 94 -5.32 -1.04 -15.27
C GLY A 94 -4.26 -1.55 -14.29
N MET A 95 -4.52 -1.46 -12.99
CA MET A 95 -3.62 -1.88 -11.93
C MET A 95 -3.87 -3.36 -11.57
N PRO A 96 -2.85 -4.08 -11.08
CA PRO A 96 -3.06 -5.43 -10.57
C PRO A 96 -4.09 -5.43 -9.43
N VAL A 97 -5.00 -6.40 -9.45
CA VAL A 97 -5.97 -6.58 -8.37
C VAL A 97 -5.28 -7.23 -7.18
N ASP A 98 -5.53 -6.70 -5.98
CA ASP A 98 -5.07 -7.35 -4.76
C ASP A 98 -5.87 -8.62 -4.47
N THR A 99 -5.21 -9.61 -3.91
CA THR A 99 -5.89 -10.83 -3.47
C THR A 99 -6.80 -10.50 -2.28
N LEU A 100 -8.10 -10.76 -2.41
CA LEU A 100 -9.09 -10.55 -1.34
C LEU A 100 -8.68 -11.36 -0.09
N GLY A 101 -8.47 -10.67 1.03
CA GLY A 101 -8.15 -11.32 2.31
C GLY A 101 -6.76 -11.93 2.41
N ALA A 102 -5.87 -11.74 1.42
CA ALA A 102 -4.47 -12.06 1.65
C ALA A 102 -3.89 -11.01 2.60
N PRO A 103 -3.11 -11.41 3.62
CA PRO A 103 -2.37 -10.44 4.42
C PRO A 103 -1.50 -9.64 3.45
N SER A 104 -1.60 -8.31 3.52
CA SER A 104 -0.76 -7.40 2.74
C SER A 104 0.70 -7.78 3.01
N THR A 105 1.32 -8.54 2.11
CA THR A 105 2.77 -8.67 2.07
C THR A 105 3.27 -7.35 1.51
N ALA A 106 3.28 -6.32 2.34
CA ALA A 106 4.00 -5.10 2.04
C ALA A 106 5.38 -5.56 1.58
N SER A 107 5.73 -5.25 0.34
CA SER A 107 7.07 -5.52 -0.18
C SER A 107 8.04 -4.89 0.79
N ALA A 108 8.68 -5.72 1.61
CA ALA A 108 9.93 -5.37 2.24
C ALA A 108 10.90 -5.16 1.09
N SER A 109 10.93 -3.94 0.57
CA SER A 109 12.05 -3.47 -0.21
C SER A 109 13.22 -3.51 0.75
N GLU A 110 14.01 -4.57 0.67
CA GLU A 110 15.28 -4.74 1.38
C GLU A 110 16.24 -3.62 0.98
N ALA A 111 16.04 -2.43 1.55
CA ALA A 111 17.07 -1.42 1.69
C ALA A 111 17.84 -1.76 2.97
N GLY A 112 18.82 -2.64 2.86
CA GLY A 112 19.58 -3.11 4.00
C GLY A 112 20.86 -3.81 3.58
N GLY A 113 21.77 -3.05 2.98
CA GLY A 113 23.15 -3.48 2.83
C GLY A 113 23.73 -3.85 4.20
N ALA A 114 24.13 -5.11 4.35
CA ALA A 114 24.99 -5.54 5.43
C ALA A 114 26.26 -6.11 4.78
N ALA A 115 27.31 -5.30 4.79
CA ALA A 115 28.67 -5.77 4.62
C ALA A 115 28.96 -6.78 5.74
N SER A 116 28.87 -8.07 5.42
CA SER A 116 29.32 -9.14 6.32
C SER A 116 30.77 -9.44 5.97
N GLY A 117 31.68 -8.73 6.64
CA GLY A 117 33.08 -9.10 6.72
C GLY A 117 33.20 -10.49 7.32
N SER A 118 33.57 -11.45 6.48
CA SER A 118 33.88 -12.81 6.92
C SER A 118 35.26 -12.81 7.56
N GLY A 119 35.30 -12.70 8.88
CA GLY A 119 36.47 -13.05 9.68
C GLY A 119 36.76 -14.54 9.54
N ALA A 120 37.87 -14.87 8.87
CA ALA A 120 38.52 -16.16 9.00
C ALA A 120 39.76 -16.00 9.89
N GLN A 121 39.83 -16.90 10.86
CA GLN A 121 40.71 -16.94 12.03
C GLN A 121 42.15 -17.44 11.66
N PRO A 122 43.03 -17.72 12.64
CA PRO A 122 44.35 -17.14 12.83
C PRO A 122 45.50 -17.98 12.23
N GLY A 123 46.54 -17.33 11.72
CA GLY A 123 47.76 -17.98 11.24
C GLY A 123 48.98 -17.28 11.81
N ALA A 124 49.84 -18.05 12.47
CA ALA A 124 51.03 -17.65 13.20
C ALA A 124 52.23 -17.24 12.32
N MET A 125 53.20 -16.55 12.97
CA MET A 125 54.59 -16.23 12.54
C MET A 125 54.69 -15.21 11.38
N ASP A 126 55.54 -14.19 11.39
CA ASP A 126 56.96 -14.13 11.81
C ASP A 126 57.41 -12.64 11.97
N PRO A 127 58.34 -12.32 12.88
CA PRO A 127 58.84 -10.96 13.10
C PRO A 127 60.02 -10.60 12.17
N GLY A 128 59.79 -9.78 11.15
CA GLY A 128 60.91 -9.19 10.42
C GLY A 128 60.54 -8.41 9.17
N SER A 129 60.54 -7.07 9.27
CA SER A 129 61.20 -6.19 8.28
C SER A 129 60.89 -4.73 8.58
N LEU A 130 61.82 -4.08 9.28
CA LEU A 130 62.05 -2.64 9.18
C LEU A 130 63.00 -2.41 8.00
N GLY A 131 62.47 -1.89 6.89
CA GLY A 131 63.22 -1.28 5.79
C GLY A 131 62.30 -0.26 5.13
N VAL A 132 62.45 1.05 5.37
CA VAL A 132 63.40 1.95 4.70
C VAL A 132 63.35 1.81 3.18
N LEU A 133 62.88 2.87 2.51
CA LEU A 133 63.34 3.49 1.24
C LEU A 133 62.13 4.18 0.57
N LEU A 134 62.03 5.51 0.69
CA LEU A 134 62.53 6.50 -0.30
C LEU A 134 61.61 6.62 -1.52
N GLY A 135 61.05 7.81 -1.74
CA GLY A 135 60.56 8.19 -3.06
C GLY A 135 59.44 9.24 -3.13
N SER A 136 59.72 10.49 -2.74
CA SER A 136 59.24 11.64 -3.55
C SER A 136 60.05 11.66 -4.88
N PRO A 137 59.81 12.50 -5.92
CA PRO A 137 58.91 13.66 -6.01
C PRO A 137 58.28 13.95 -7.42
N HIS A 138 57.49 15.05 -7.50
CA HIS A 138 57.38 16.02 -8.62
C HIS A 138 56.49 15.78 -9.86
N GLY A 139 55.87 16.89 -10.30
CA GLY A 139 55.22 17.11 -11.61
C GLY A 139 53.80 17.70 -11.43
N VAL A 140 53.51 19.01 -11.33
CA VAL A 140 53.76 20.19 -12.20
C VAL A 140 53.06 20.12 -13.57
N LEU A 141 52.38 21.24 -13.90
CA LEU A 141 51.83 21.71 -15.20
C LEU A 141 50.50 21.05 -15.65
N LEU A 142 49.42 21.76 -16.01
CA LEU A 142 49.21 23.12 -16.51
C LEU A 142 47.88 23.70 -16.00
#